data_AF-A0A437Q6G4-F1
#
_entry.id   AF-A0A437Q6G4-F1
#
_cell.length_a   1.000
_cell.length_b   1.000
_cell.length_c   1.000
_cell.angle_alpha   90.00
_cell.angle_beta   90.00
_cell.angle_gamma   90.00
#
_symmetry.space_group_name_H-M   'P 1'
#
loop_
_entity.id
_entity.type
_entity.pdbx_description
1 polymer ?
#
loop_
_entity_poly.entity_id
_entity_poly.type
_entity_poly.pdbx_seq_one_letter_code
_entity_poly.pdbx_strand_id
1 'polypeptide(L)'
;MFQDMTKKMNDSLEPFKDLINIQTKMLEELTRQQMECTKSCIEATIQQTKELQKCESPNDLMTLQQAYAKELEETLKSASSRNMQALEEARAEIEQITKDVFNPFADNNR
;
A
#
# COMPACT_ATOMS: atom_id res chain seq x y z
N MET A 1 32.49 -7.22 -28.86
CA MET A 1 32.95 -7.39 -27.46
C MET A 1 32.62 -6.17 -26.58
N PHE A 2 33.25 -5.00 -26.72
CA PHE A 2 32.90 -3.83 -25.89
C PHE A 2 31.46 -3.33 -26.13
N GLN A 3 31.04 -3.23 -27.40
CA GLN A 3 29.66 -2.88 -27.76
C GLN A 3 28.63 -3.90 -27.24
N ASP A 4 28.93 -5.20 -27.29
CA ASP A 4 28.06 -6.24 -26.75
C ASP A 4 27.99 -6.21 -25.22
N MET A 5 29.08 -5.80 -24.56
CA MET A 5 29.15 -5.62 -23.11
C MET A 5 28.35 -4.39 -22.66
N THR A 6 28.42 -3.28 -23.40
CA THR A 6 27.59 -2.09 -23.18
C THR A 6 26.11 -2.39 -23.45
N LYS A 7 25.78 -3.19 -24.46
CA LYS A 7 24.39 -3.61 -24.75
C LYS A 7 23.84 -4.52 -23.64
N LYS A 8 24.57 -5.57 -23.25
CA LYS A 8 24.21 -6.43 -22.11
C LYS A 8 24.10 -5.66 -20.79
N MET A 9 24.92 -4.63 -20.60
CA MET A 9 24.84 -3.76 -19.42
C MET A 9 23.61 -2.85 -19.46
N ASN A 10 23.21 -2.35 -20.63
CA ASN A 10 21.99 -1.56 -20.80
C ASN A 10 20.72 -2.42 -20.61
N ASP A 11 20.71 -3.63 -21.19
CA ASP A 11 19.68 -4.65 -20.99
C ASP A 11 19.64 -5.14 -19.52
N SER A 12 20.78 -5.16 -18.84
CA SER A 12 20.88 -5.48 -17.41
C SER A 12 20.39 -4.37 -16.50
N LEU A 13 20.17 -3.14 -16.98
CA LEU A 13 19.67 -2.00 -16.19
C LEU A 13 18.16 -1.81 -16.29
N GLU A 14 17.49 -2.35 -17.31
CA GLU A 14 16.03 -2.31 -17.46
C GLU A 14 15.30 -2.96 -16.28
N PRO A 15 15.65 -4.19 -15.85
CA PRO A 15 15.03 -4.82 -14.69
C PRO A 15 15.16 -3.99 -13.40
N PHE A 16 16.28 -3.26 -13.23
CA PHE A 16 16.44 -2.36 -12.09
C PHE A 16 15.53 -1.13 -12.19
N LYS A 17 15.32 -0.59 -13.39
CA LYS A 17 14.35 0.49 -13.60
C LYS A 17 12.93 0.02 -13.31
N ASP A 18 12.58 -1.19 -13.71
CA ASP A 18 11.27 -1.78 -13.45
C ASP A 18 11.05 -2.01 -11.95
N LEU A 19 12.06 -2.51 -11.22
CA LEU A 19 12.01 -2.60 -9.75
C LEU A 19 11.83 -1.24 -9.07
N ILE A 20 12.54 -0.20 -9.52
CA ILE A 20 12.40 1.16 -8.98
C ILE A 20 10.99 1.71 -9.25
N ASN A 21 10.44 1.44 -10.43
CA ASN A 21 9.08 1.86 -10.79
C ASN A 21 8.03 1.17 -9.90
N ILE A 22 8.17 -0.13 -9.64
CA ILE A 22 7.28 -0.88 -8.74
C ILE A 22 7.34 -0.30 -7.33
N GLN A 23 8.54 -0.08 -6.81
CA GLN A 23 8.72 0.50 -5.47
C GLN A 23 8.11 1.90 -5.37
N THR A 24 8.29 2.72 -6.39
CA THR A 24 7.71 4.08 -6.44
C THR A 24 6.18 4.02 -6.41
N LYS A 25 5.56 3.19 -7.26
CA LYS A 25 4.10 3.01 -7.29
C LYS A 25 3.54 2.51 -5.97
N MET A 26 4.19 1.52 -5.36
CA MET A 26 3.79 1.01 -4.05
C MET A 26 3.85 2.12 -2.98
N LEU A 27 4.91 2.92 -2.94
CA LEU A 27 5.03 4.03 -1.99
C LEU A 27 3.96 5.10 -2.21
N GLU A 28 3.66 5.43 -3.46
CA GLU A 28 2.58 6.37 -3.80
C GLU A 28 1.22 5.87 -3.32
N GLU A 29 0.91 4.59 -3.58
CA GLU A 29 -0.36 3.99 -3.15
C GLU A 29 -0.45 3.87 -1.62
N LEU A 30 0.62 3.46 -0.92
CA LEU A 30 0.65 3.44 0.54
C LEU A 30 0.45 4.84 1.12
N THR A 31 1.07 5.86 0.52
CA THR A 31 0.95 7.24 0.98
C THR A 31 -0.47 7.77 0.76
N ARG A 32 -1.09 7.46 -0.39
CA ARG A 32 -2.50 7.79 -0.67
C ARG A 32 -3.41 7.13 0.36
N GLN A 33 -3.22 5.83 0.62
CA GLN A 33 -4.05 5.07 1.57
C GLN A 33 -3.90 5.59 3.01
N GLN A 34 -2.68 5.94 3.43
CA GLN A 34 -2.44 6.57 4.73
C GLN A 34 -3.14 7.93 4.85
N MET A 35 -3.07 8.77 3.81
CA MET A 35 -3.77 10.06 3.80
C MET A 35 -5.29 9.89 3.88
N GLU A 36 -5.87 8.93 3.15
CA GLU A 36 -7.30 8.62 3.24
C GLU A 36 -7.68 8.15 4.65
N CYS A 37 -6.91 7.23 5.24
CA CYS A 37 -7.13 6.77 6.62
C CYS A 37 -7.08 7.93 7.62
N THR A 38 -6.07 8.80 7.52
CA THR A 38 -5.94 9.99 8.37
C THR A 38 -7.13 10.93 8.20
N LYS A 39 -7.57 11.17 6.97
CA LYS A 39 -8.74 12.00 6.69
C LYS A 39 -10.00 11.42 7.34
N SER A 40 -10.26 10.13 7.15
CA SER A 40 -11.43 9.46 7.75
C SER A 40 -11.39 9.52 9.28
N CYS A 41 -10.24 9.31 9.92
CA CYS A 41 -10.10 9.46 11.37
C CYS A 41 -10.40 10.90 11.85
N ILE A 42 -9.94 11.92 11.12
CA ILE A 42 -10.23 13.32 11.44
C ILE A 42 -11.73 13.61 11.29
N GLU A 43 -12.34 13.15 10.20
CA GLU A 43 -13.78 13.32 9.96
C GLU A 43 -14.62 12.66 11.04
N ALA A 44 -14.30 11.41 11.41
CA ALA A 44 -14.96 10.69 12.50
C ALA A 44 -14.80 11.42 13.84
N THR A 45 -13.62 11.99 14.13
CA THR A 45 -13.37 12.77 15.35
C THR A 45 -14.20 14.06 15.38
N ILE A 46 -14.26 14.78 14.26
CA ILE A 46 -15.07 16.00 14.13
C ILE A 46 -16.54 15.66 14.33
N GLN A 47 -17.00 14.56 13.73
CA GLN A 47 -18.39 14.12 13.84
C GLN A 47 -18.71 13.71 15.28
N GLN A 48 -17.84 12.94 15.93
CA GLN A 48 -18.00 12.59 17.34
C GLN A 48 -18.09 13.83 18.23
N THR A 49 -17.25 14.85 17.97
CA THR A 49 -17.28 16.11 18.73
C THR A 49 -18.61 16.85 18.59
N LYS A 50 -19.21 16.85 17.39
CA LYS A 50 -20.54 17.45 17.16
C LYS A 50 -21.65 16.68 17.87
N GLU A 51 -21.60 15.35 17.86
CA GLU A 51 -22.60 14.52 18.53
C GLU A 51 -22.45 14.54 20.06
N LEU A 52 -21.24 14.71 20.58
CA LEU A 52 -20.96 14.85 22.01
C LEU A 52 -21.74 16.00 22.65
N GLN A 53 -21.91 17.11 21.92
CA GLN A 53 -22.66 18.28 22.38
C GLN A 53 -24.16 18.02 22.57
N LYS A 54 -24.67 16.91 22.01
CA LYS A 54 -26.07 16.51 22.08
C LYS A 54 -26.34 15.41 23.10
N CYS A 55 -25.30 14.87 23.75
CA CYS A 55 -25.47 13.84 24.77
C CYS A 55 -26.05 14.45 26.06
N GLU A 56 -27.20 13.94 26.49
CA GLU A 56 -27.87 14.41 27.71
C GLU A 56 -27.64 13.46 28.90
N SER A 57 -27.12 12.25 28.63
CA SER A 57 -26.85 11.25 29.64
C SER A 57 -25.52 10.51 29.45
N PRO A 58 -24.99 9.88 30.52
CA PRO A 58 -23.83 8.99 30.41
C PRO A 58 -24.03 7.80 29.47
N ASN A 59 -25.27 7.33 29.29
CA ASN A 59 -25.57 6.25 28.35
C ASN A 59 -25.45 6.70 26.90
N ASP A 60 -25.84 7.94 26.59
CA ASP A 60 -25.68 8.51 25.25
C ASP A 60 -24.19 8.64 24.91
N LEU A 61 -23.38 9.08 25.87
CA LEU A 61 -21.93 9.13 25.75
C LEU A 61 -21.33 7.75 25.48
N MET A 62 -21.76 6.72 26.21
CA MET A 62 -21.23 5.36 26.02
C MET A 62 -21.62 4.78 24.66
N THR A 63 -22.85 5.04 24.21
CA THR A 63 -23.32 4.64 22.88
C THR A 63 -22.53 5.35 21.78
N LEU A 64 -22.30 6.66 21.93
CA LEU A 64 -21.51 7.45 20.99
C LEU A 64 -20.06 6.95 20.92
N GLN A 65 -19.44 6.64 22.06
CA GLN A 65 -18.07 6.15 22.10
C GLN A 65 -17.93 4.76 21.47
N GLN A 66 -18.92 3.88 21.65
CA GLN A 66 -18.94 2.57 21.00
C GLN A 66 -19.06 2.69 19.48
N ALA A 67 -19.93 3.58 19.00
CA ALA A 67 -20.08 3.83 17.56
C ALA A 67 -18.78 4.35 16.95
N TYR A 68 -18.14 5.33 17.58
CA TYR A 68 -16.86 5.87 17.14
C TYR A 68 -15.74 4.81 17.13
N ALA A 69 -15.64 3.99 18.19
CA ALA A 69 -14.64 2.93 18.24
C ALA A 69 -14.81 1.92 17.11
N LYS A 70 -16.05 1.55 16.78
CA LYS A 70 -16.37 0.65 15.67
C LYS A 70 -16.00 1.25 14.32
N GLU A 71 -16.32 2.54 14.10
CA GLU A 71 -15.97 3.24 12.85
C GLU A 71 -14.44 3.34 12.65
N LEU A 72 -13.69 3.58 13.73
CA LEU A 72 -12.23 3.56 13.70
C LEU A 72 -11.67 2.17 13.40
N GLU A 73 -12.21 1.13 14.04
CA GLU A 73 -11.80 -0.24 13.80
C GLU A 73 -12.01 -0.62 12.32
N GLU A 74 -13.18 -0.33 11.77
CA GLU A 74 -13.50 -0.61 10.37
C GLU A 74 -12.58 0.17 9.41
N THR A 75 -12.32 1.46 9.70
CA THR A 75 -11.41 2.30 8.92
C THR A 75 -9.99 1.74 8.91
N LEU A 76 -9.45 1.41 10.09
CA LEU A 76 -8.11 0.86 10.24
C LEU A 76 -7.98 -0.51 9.58
N LYS A 77 -8.99 -1.37 9.72
CA LYS A 77 -9.02 -2.70 9.09
C LYS A 77 -9.06 -2.60 7.57
N SER A 78 -9.84 -1.67 7.03
CA SER A 78 -9.88 -1.38 5.59
C SER A 78 -8.53 -0.88 5.07
N ALA A 79 -7.91 0.08 5.77
CA ALA A 79 -6.58 0.58 5.40
C ALA A 79 -5.52 -0.54 5.48
N SER A 80 -5.55 -1.38 6.52
CA SER A 80 -4.64 -2.51 6.66
C SER A 80 -4.81 -3.54 5.53
N SER A 81 -6.05 -3.86 5.16
CA SER A 81 -6.32 -4.79 4.05
C SER A 81 -5.79 -4.24 2.72
N ARG A 82 -5.98 -2.95 2.46
CA ARG A 82 -5.49 -2.30 1.22
C ARG A 82 -3.96 -2.21 1.18
N ASN A 83 -3.31 -1.94 2.31
CA ASN A 83 -1.84 -1.96 2.41
C ASN A 83 -1.28 -3.36 2.11
N MET A 84 -1.91 -4.41 2.64
CA MET A 84 -1.48 -5.79 2.40
C MET A 84 -1.65 -6.19 0.94
N GLN A 85 -2.75 -5.75 0.32
CA GLN A 85 -2.98 -5.97 -1.11
C GLN A 85 -1.89 -5.30 -1.97
N ALA A 86 -1.61 -4.02 -1.72
CA ALA A 86 -0.56 -3.28 -2.45
C ALA A 86 0.82 -3.94 -2.30
N LEU A 87 1.11 -4.51 -1.13
CA LEU A 87 2.34 -5.25 -0.88
C LEU A 87 2.40 -6.58 -1.66
N GLU A 88 1.32 -7.35 -1.67
CA GLU A 88 1.26 -8.62 -2.43
C GLU A 88 1.33 -8.39 -3.94
N GLU A 89 0.71 -7.33 -4.45
CA GLU A 89 0.82 -6.92 -5.86
C GLU A 89 2.26 -6.56 -6.22
N ALA A 90 2.92 -5.71 -5.42
CA ALA A 90 4.32 -5.36 -5.62
C ALA A 90 5.24 -6.59 -5.54
N ARG A 91 4.98 -7.50 -4.61
CA ARG A 91 5.72 -8.77 -4.49
C ARG A 91 5.56 -9.63 -5.74
N ALA A 92 4.33 -9.78 -6.25
CA ALA A 92 4.06 -10.57 -7.46
C ALA A 92 4.78 -9.99 -8.68
N GLU A 93 4.79 -8.66 -8.83
CA GLU A 93 5.51 -7.98 -9.92
C GLU A 93 7.04 -8.18 -9.81
N ILE A 94 7.60 -8.09 -8.60
CA ILE A 94 9.03 -8.35 -8.36
C ILE A 94 9.39 -9.83 -8.65
N GLU A 95 8.55 -10.78 -8.23
CA GLU A 95 8.76 -12.20 -8.53
C GLU A 95 8.72 -12.46 -10.03
N GLN A 96 7.84 -11.78 -10.76
CA GLN A 96 7.74 -11.91 -12.21
C GLN A 96 9.00 -11.39 -12.91
N ILE A 97 9.47 -10.19 -12.57
CA ILE A 97 10.75 -9.65 -13.08
C ILE A 97 11.89 -10.61 -12.79
N THR A 98 11.95 -11.16 -11.58
CA THR A 98 13.00 -12.11 -11.21
C THR A 98 12.95 -13.37 -12.08
N LYS A 99 11.76 -13.94 -12.31
CA LYS A 99 11.60 -15.11 -13.20
C LYS A 99 12.00 -14.78 -14.64
N ASP A 100 11.62 -13.61 -15.15
CA ASP A 100 11.91 -13.18 -16.51
C ASP A 100 13.41 -12.89 -16.74
N VAL A 101 14.11 -12.40 -15.71
CA VAL A 101 15.57 -12.18 -15.75
C VAL A 101 16.35 -13.50 -15.65
N PHE A 102 15.88 -14.48 -14.87
CA PHE A 102 16.61 -15.73 -14.63
C PHE A 102 16.27 -16.88 -15.60
N ASN A 103 15.12 -16.88 -16.27
CA ASN A 103 14.78 -17.87 -17.31
C ASN A 103 15.77 -17.89 -18.51
N PRO A 104 16.26 -16.76 -19.03
CA PRO A 104 17.26 -16.74 -20.10
C PRO A 104 18.61 -17.37 -19.74
N PHE A 105 18.93 -17.49 -18.44
CA PHE A 105 20.14 -18.16 -17.96
C PHE A 105 19.95 -19.68 -17.78
N ALA A 106 18.70 -20.16 -17.73
CA ALA A 106 18.37 -21.58 -17.63
C ALA A 106 18.43 -22.28 -19.00
N ASP A 107 18.02 -21.61 -20.09
CA ASP A 107 18.00 -22.19 -21.44
C ASP A 107 19.37 -22.26 -22.13
N ASN A 108 20.41 -21.59 -21.59
CA ASN A 108 21.77 -21.58 -22.17
C ASN A 108 22.73 -22.64 -21.56
N ASN A 109 22.23 -23.56 -20.73
CA ASN A 109 22.99 -24.66 -20.13
C ASN A 109 22.59 -26.04 -20.69
N ARG A 110 22.21 -26.12 -21.98
CA ARG A 110 21.97 -27.38 -22.69
C ARG A 110 22.73 -27.46 -24.00
#